data_AF-A0A831XJG9-F1
#
_entry.id   AF-A0A831XJG9-F1
#
_cell.length_a   1.000
_cell.length_b   1.000
_cell.length_c   1.000
_cell.angle_alpha   90.00
_cell.angle_beta   90.00
_cell.angle_gamma   90.00
#
_symmetry.space_group_name_H-M   'P 1'
#
loop_
_entity.id
_entity.type
_entity.pdbx_description
1 polymer ?
#
loop_
_entity_poly.entity_id
_entity_poly.type
_entity_poly.pdbx_seq_one_letter_code
_entity_poly.pdbx_strand_id
1 'polypeptide(L)'
;MATFATESDVRLKFQLNDAVLVTSDVIELSIGDAHQELLRFLDEAYAVGEPPYALVLGETLLAGTHLFRSLAAKEAFEQKHVRVGGQQLQEGARFASLNAVAALTEDEAWRVLAPYLAAFPPRSVAAVTASTPVLGTEE
;
A
#
# COMPACT_ATOMS: atom_id res chain seq x y z
N MET A 1 1.90 15.69 7.44
CA MET A 1 1.14 15.28 8.64
C MET A 1 1.89 14.13 9.30
N ALA A 2 1.68 13.90 10.59
CA ALA A 2 2.29 12.75 11.25
C ALA A 2 1.58 11.46 10.80
N THR A 3 2.31 10.35 10.77
CA THR A 3 1.76 9.02 10.50
C THR A 3 0.83 8.60 11.64
N PHE A 4 -0.15 7.75 11.36
CA PHE A 4 -1.08 7.21 12.36
C PHE A 4 -0.45 6.05 13.13
N ALA A 5 0.31 5.21 12.44
CA ALA A 5 1.05 4.07 12.98
C ALA A 5 2.48 4.46 13.35
N THR A 6 3.01 3.69 14.32
CA THR A 6 4.40 3.78 14.78
C THR A 6 5.19 2.53 14.42
N GLU A 7 6.51 2.59 14.52
CA GLU A 7 7.37 1.40 14.39
C GLU A 7 6.95 0.28 15.35
N SER A 8 6.54 0.64 16.57
CA SER A 8 6.14 -0.34 17.59
C SER A 8 4.89 -1.12 17.17
N ASP A 9 3.93 -0.45 16.53
CA ASP A 9 2.71 -1.09 16.02
C ASP A 9 3.03 -2.13 14.94
N VAL A 10 3.91 -1.76 13.99
CA VAL A 10 4.34 -2.65 12.89
C VAL A 10 5.12 -3.84 13.44
N ARG A 11 6.09 -3.61 14.34
CA ARG A 11 6.87 -4.70 14.94
C ARG A 11 6.00 -5.67 15.72
N LEU A 12 5.06 -5.16 16.50
CA LEU A 12 4.14 -5.97 17.30
C LEU A 12 3.19 -6.79 16.41
N LYS A 13 2.56 -6.16 15.42
CA LYS A 13 1.59 -6.81 14.53
C LYS A 13 2.21 -7.96 13.73
N PHE A 14 3.44 -7.78 13.24
CA PHE A 14 4.13 -8.76 12.39
C PHE A 14 5.19 -9.59 13.13
N GLN A 15 5.29 -9.45 14.45
CA GLN A 15 6.25 -10.18 15.31
C GLN A 15 7.71 -10.04 14.82
N LEU A 16 8.09 -8.82 14.43
CA LEU A 16 9.40 -8.52 13.82
C LEU A 16 10.47 -8.30 14.90
N ASN A 17 10.99 -9.40 15.42
CA ASN A 17 11.98 -9.40 16.51
C ASN A 17 13.43 -9.17 16.03
N ASP A 18 13.71 -9.37 14.74
CA ASP A 18 15.05 -9.19 14.17
C ASP A 18 15.25 -7.76 13.66
N ALA A 19 15.86 -6.92 14.51
CA ALA A 19 16.17 -5.53 14.19
C ALA A 19 17.35 -5.37 13.21
N VAL A 20 18.11 -6.43 12.94
CA VAL A 20 19.25 -6.41 12.01
C VAL A 20 18.77 -6.62 10.58
N LEU A 21 17.88 -7.60 10.38
CA LEU A 21 17.25 -7.85 9.07
C LEU A 21 16.19 -6.81 8.75
N VAL A 22 15.43 -6.36 9.76
CA VAL A 22 14.40 -5.34 9.63
C VAL A 22 14.76 -4.13 10.48
N THR A 23 15.54 -3.23 9.87
CA THR A 23 15.99 -1.98 10.50
C THR A 23 14.84 -0.99 10.69
N SER A 24 14.97 -0.10 11.67
CA SER A 24 14.00 0.98 11.91
C SER A 24 13.80 1.83 10.66
N ASP A 25 14.87 2.18 9.94
CA ASP A 25 14.80 2.96 8.70
C ASP A 25 13.86 2.33 7.64
N VAL A 26 13.89 1.01 7.47
CA VAL A 26 13.03 0.33 6.49
C VAL A 26 11.57 0.33 6.96
N ILE A 27 11.33 0.20 8.27
CA ILE A 27 9.98 0.27 8.83
C ILE A 27 9.43 1.70 8.69
N GLU A 28 10.21 2.71 9.07
CA GLU A 28 9.80 4.12 8.98
C GLU A 28 9.51 4.53 7.54
N LEU A 29 10.34 4.11 6.58
CA LEU A 29 10.07 4.32 5.15
C LEU A 29 8.75 3.66 4.72
N SER A 30 8.54 2.41 5.13
CA SER A 30 7.32 1.66 4.78
C SER A 30 6.06 2.28 5.40
N ILE A 31 6.16 2.82 6.62
CA ILE A 31 5.09 3.60 7.27
C ILE A 31 4.82 4.89 6.49
N GLY A 32 5.88 5.59 6.08
CA GLY A 32 5.76 6.80 5.26
C GLY A 32 5.05 6.55 3.94
N ASP A 33 5.43 5.48 3.22
CA ASP A 33 4.81 5.09 1.96
C ASP A 33 3.33 4.69 2.16
N ALA A 34 3.03 3.93 3.21
CA ALA A 34 1.66 3.58 3.59
C ALA A 34 0.82 4.81 3.90
N HIS A 35 1.38 5.78 4.63
CA HIS A 35 0.69 7.02 4.98
C HIS A 35 0.36 7.85 3.74
N GLN A 36 1.34 8.05 2.85
CA GLN A 36 1.10 8.76 1.58
C GLN A 36 0.09 8.04 0.70
N GLU A 37 0.07 6.71 0.73
CA GLU A 37 -0.93 5.92 0.04
C GLU A 37 -2.33 6.11 0.62
N LEU A 38 -2.48 5.97 1.93
CA LEU A 38 -3.75 6.11 2.61
C LEU A 38 -4.33 7.52 2.42
N LEU A 39 -3.52 8.57 2.54
CA LEU A 39 -3.97 9.95 2.36
C LEU A 39 -4.57 10.24 0.98
N ARG A 40 -4.23 9.46 -0.06
CA ARG A 40 -4.85 9.60 -1.39
C ARG A 40 -6.32 9.21 -1.42
N PHE A 41 -6.76 8.40 -0.45
CA PHE A 41 -8.11 7.83 -0.42
C PHE A 41 -8.88 8.17 0.87
N LEU A 42 -8.19 8.68 1.89
CA LEU A 42 -8.79 9.01 3.18
C LEU A 42 -9.84 10.12 3.05
N ASP A 43 -10.98 9.94 3.72
CA ASP A 43 -11.94 11.02 3.89
C ASP A 43 -11.33 12.13 4.77
N GLU A 44 -11.46 13.38 4.34
CA GLU A 44 -10.90 14.56 5.04
C GLU A 44 -11.41 14.67 6.49
N ALA A 45 -12.59 14.12 6.80
CA ALA A 45 -13.12 14.03 8.16
C ALA A 45 -12.20 13.26 9.13
N TYR A 46 -11.37 12.34 8.62
CA TYR A 46 -10.41 11.57 9.40
C TYR A 46 -8.97 12.07 9.25
N ALA A 47 -8.74 13.11 8.44
CA ALA A 47 -7.42 13.72 8.28
C ALA A 47 -7.02 14.55 9.52
N VAL A 48 -7.97 15.04 10.31
CA VAL A 48 -7.70 15.95 11.42
C VAL A 48 -8.11 15.32 12.75
N GLY A 49 -7.18 15.27 13.72
CA GLY A 49 -7.44 14.80 15.08
C GLY A 49 -6.76 13.47 15.41
N GLU A 50 -7.20 12.85 16.52
CA GLU A 50 -6.71 11.54 16.95
C GLU A 50 -7.32 10.44 16.06
N PRO A 51 -6.50 9.59 15.41
CA PRO A 51 -6.99 8.58 14.50
C PRO A 51 -7.72 7.46 15.26
N PRO A 52 -8.86 6.96 14.76
CA PRO A 52 -9.48 5.75 15.30
C PRO A 52 -8.52 4.56 15.25
N TYR A 53 -8.63 3.64 16.23
CA TYR A 53 -7.77 2.45 16.29
C TYR A 53 -7.74 1.65 14.98
N ALA A 54 -8.87 1.48 14.32
CA ALA A 54 -8.92 0.75 13.05
C ALA A 54 -8.19 1.48 11.91
N LEU A 55 -8.10 2.82 11.94
CA LEU A 55 -7.30 3.59 11.00
C LEU A 55 -5.81 3.36 11.24
N VAL A 56 -5.38 3.35 12.50
CA VAL A 56 -4.00 3.00 12.90
C VAL A 56 -3.66 1.57 12.47
N LEU A 57 -4.55 0.61 12.72
CA LEU A 57 -4.37 -0.78 12.31
C LEU A 57 -4.30 -0.92 10.79
N GLY A 58 -5.15 -0.21 10.05
CA GLY A 58 -5.15 -0.20 8.60
C GLY A 58 -3.84 0.32 8.01
N GLU A 59 -3.34 1.44 8.52
CA GLU A 59 -2.02 1.97 8.12
C GLU A 59 -0.88 1.02 8.52
N THR A 60 -0.96 0.40 9.70
CA THR A 60 0.01 -0.62 10.15
C THR A 60 0.08 -1.79 9.17
N LEU A 61 -1.07 -2.26 8.68
CA LEU A 61 -1.15 -3.34 7.70
C LEU A 61 -0.60 -2.92 6.32
N LEU A 62 -0.91 -1.70 5.86
CA LEU A 62 -0.31 -1.15 4.63
C LEU A 62 1.21 -1.02 4.76
N ALA A 63 1.71 -0.54 5.89
CA ALA A 63 3.15 -0.46 6.16
C ALA A 63 3.80 -1.86 6.12
N GLY A 64 3.14 -2.86 6.69
CA GLY A 64 3.57 -4.27 6.57
C GLY A 64 3.62 -4.77 5.13
N THR A 65 2.67 -4.37 4.30
CA THR A 65 2.64 -4.71 2.87
C THR A 65 3.88 -4.14 2.15
N HIS A 66 4.15 -2.85 2.33
CA HIS A 66 5.34 -2.18 1.76
C HIS A 66 6.63 -2.80 2.27
N LEU A 67 6.69 -3.10 3.56
CA LEU A 67 7.84 -3.77 4.18
C LEU A 67 8.11 -5.13 3.54
N PHE A 68 7.11 -6.01 3.43
CA PHE A 68 7.30 -7.35 2.85
C PHE A 68 7.69 -7.29 1.37
N ARG A 69 7.14 -6.34 0.61
CA ARG A 69 7.54 -6.09 -0.79
C ARG A 69 8.99 -5.62 -0.88
N SER A 70 9.42 -4.73 0.02
CA SER A 70 10.81 -4.25 0.09
C SER A 70 11.78 -5.39 0.42
N LEU A 71 11.45 -6.22 1.41
CA LEU A 71 12.24 -7.40 1.76
C LEU A 71 12.32 -8.40 0.60
N ALA A 72 11.20 -8.65 -0.10
CA ALA A 72 11.18 -9.50 -1.27
C ALA A 72 12.08 -8.93 -2.39
N ALA A 73 12.01 -7.62 -2.66
CA ALA A 73 12.85 -6.97 -3.65
C ALA A 73 14.34 -7.10 -3.32
N LYS A 74 14.71 -6.94 -2.04
CA LYS A 74 16.08 -7.16 -1.56
C LYS A 74 16.55 -8.59 -1.81
N GLU A 75 15.74 -9.59 -1.47
CA GLU A 75 16.07 -11.00 -1.73
C GLU A 75 16.23 -11.31 -3.22
N ALA A 76 15.34 -10.79 -4.07
CA ALA A 76 15.44 -10.97 -5.52
C ALA A 76 16.74 -10.36 -6.09
N PHE A 77 17.19 -9.24 -5.52
CA PHE A 77 18.46 -8.61 -5.90
C PHE A 77 19.65 -9.46 -5.45
N GLU A 78 19.68 -9.89 -4.19
CA GLU A 78 20.73 -10.77 -3.64
C GLU A 78 20.85 -12.08 -4.44
N GLN A 79 19.73 -12.71 -4.82
CA GLN A 79 19.71 -13.91 -5.66
C GLN A 79 20.32 -13.70 -7.05
N LYS A 80 20.16 -12.51 -7.67
CA LYS A 80 20.80 -12.21 -8.96
C LYS A 80 22.33 -12.14 -8.83
N HIS A 81 22.84 -11.66 -7.70
CA HIS A 81 24.27 -11.59 -7.43
C HIS A 81 24.90 -12.94 -7.10
N VAL A 82 24.13 -13.88 -6.53
CA VAL A 82 24.59 -15.24 -6.19
C VAL A 82 24.57 -16.19 -7.40
N ARG A 83 23.77 -15.91 -8.45
CA ARG A 83 23.80 -16.67 -9.71
C ARG A 83 25.06 -16.35 -10.55
N VAL A 84 26.21 -16.79 -10.07
CA VAL A 84 27.46 -16.91 -10.84
C VAL A 84 27.89 -18.38 -10.75
N GLY A 85 27.71 -19.15 -11.84
CA GLY A 85 28.07 -20.57 -11.88
C GLY A 85 26.94 -21.58 -12.11
N GLY A 86 25.72 -21.12 -12.44
CA GLY A 86 24.71 -21.98 -13.10
C GLY A 86 23.83 -22.87 -12.21
N GLN A 87 23.89 -22.77 -10.89
CA GLN A 87 22.96 -23.50 -10.00
C GLN A 87 22.04 -22.54 -9.22
N GLN A 88 20.72 -22.78 -9.35
CA GLN A 88 19.68 -22.19 -8.51
C GLN A 88 19.43 -23.12 -7.32
N LEU A 89 19.71 -22.65 -6.10
CA LEU A 89 19.38 -23.39 -4.88
C LEU A 89 18.28 -22.64 -4.12
N GLN A 90 17.15 -23.32 -3.89
CA GLN A 90 16.11 -23.16 -2.85
C GLN A 90 15.51 -21.78 -2.45
N GLU A 91 16.10 -20.62 -2.76
CA GLU A 91 15.71 -19.32 -2.18
C GLU A 91 14.52 -18.62 -2.87
N GLY A 92 14.12 -19.05 -4.08
CA GLY A 92 12.98 -18.45 -4.79
C GLY A 92 11.63 -18.59 -4.05
N ALA A 93 11.52 -19.57 -3.14
CA ALA A 93 10.33 -19.77 -2.32
C ALA A 93 10.10 -18.63 -1.33
N ARG A 94 11.16 -17.98 -0.83
CA ARG A 94 11.08 -16.91 0.18
C ARG A 94 10.57 -15.61 -0.44
N PHE A 95 11.09 -15.23 -1.61
CA PHE A 95 10.55 -14.15 -2.44
C PHE A 95 9.05 -14.30 -2.71
N ALA A 96 8.63 -15.50 -3.16
CA ALA A 96 7.23 -15.77 -3.46
C ALA A 96 6.36 -15.71 -2.19
N SER A 97 6.85 -16.24 -1.06
CA SER A 97 6.15 -16.21 0.21
C SER A 97 5.96 -14.78 0.74
N LEU A 98 7.00 -13.94 0.68
CA LEU A 98 6.93 -12.54 1.10
C LEU A 98 5.90 -11.75 0.27
N ASN A 99 5.88 -11.95 -1.05
CA ASN A 99 4.87 -11.32 -1.90
C ASN A 99 3.45 -11.83 -1.65
N ALA A 100 3.29 -13.11 -1.35
CA ALA A 100 1.99 -13.66 -0.98
C ALA A 100 1.46 -13.09 0.34
N VAL A 101 2.34 -12.97 1.36
CA VAL A 101 1.99 -12.32 2.63
C VAL A 101 1.66 -10.85 2.42
N ALA A 102 2.44 -10.12 1.61
CA ALA A 102 2.13 -8.75 1.25
C ALA A 102 0.73 -8.61 0.64
N ALA A 103 0.38 -9.43 -0.35
CA ALA A 103 -0.93 -9.38 -1.00
C ALA A 103 -2.09 -9.66 -0.02
N LEU A 104 -1.96 -10.67 0.83
CA LEU A 104 -2.98 -10.98 1.84
C LEU A 104 -3.13 -9.86 2.88
N THR A 105 -2.01 -9.25 3.26
CA THR A 105 -1.97 -8.14 4.23
C THR A 105 -2.61 -6.89 3.63
N GLU A 106 -2.37 -6.61 2.35
CA GLU A 106 -2.97 -5.49 1.62
C GLU A 106 -4.50 -5.64 1.55
N ASP A 107 -4.99 -6.84 1.21
CA ASP A 107 -6.42 -7.14 1.20
C ASP A 107 -7.08 -6.99 2.58
N GLU A 108 -6.39 -7.38 3.67
CA GLU A 108 -6.85 -7.12 5.04
C GLU A 108 -6.87 -5.63 5.35
N ALA A 109 -5.81 -4.90 4.99
CA ALA A 109 -5.68 -3.47 5.22
C ALA A 109 -6.84 -2.70 4.60
N TRP A 110 -7.12 -2.92 3.30
CA TRP A 110 -8.18 -2.20 2.61
C TRP A 110 -9.57 -2.55 3.10
N ARG A 111 -9.80 -3.78 3.59
CA ARG A 111 -11.07 -4.14 4.25
C ARG A 111 -11.27 -3.40 5.57
N VAL A 112 -10.21 -3.26 6.37
CA VAL A 112 -10.25 -2.48 7.62
C VAL A 112 -10.43 -0.99 7.34
N LEU A 113 -9.78 -0.48 6.29
CA LEU A 113 -9.79 0.93 5.94
C LEU A 113 -11.08 1.38 5.24
N ALA A 114 -11.83 0.47 4.62
CA ALA A 114 -13.00 0.78 3.81
C ALA A 114 -14.00 1.80 4.42
N PRO A 115 -14.30 1.78 5.74
CA PRO A 115 -15.21 2.76 6.34
C PRO A 115 -14.67 4.19 6.42
N TYR A 116 -13.36 4.39 6.27
CA TYR A 116 -12.66 5.66 6.43
C TYR A 116 -12.30 6.32 5.09
N LEU A 117 -12.54 5.62 3.98
CA LEU A 117 -12.20 6.11 2.65
C LEU A 117 -13.28 7.07 2.15
N ALA A 118 -12.86 8.12 1.46
CA ALA A 118 -13.75 9.05 0.80
C ALA A 118 -14.67 8.29 -0.16
N ALA A 119 -15.97 8.47 -0.02
CA ALA A 119 -16.91 7.97 -1.02
C ALA A 119 -16.60 8.65 -2.36
N PHE A 120 -16.37 7.86 -3.41
CA PHE A 120 -16.26 8.43 -4.75
C PHE A 120 -17.56 9.20 -5.05
N PRO A 121 -17.50 10.51 -5.37
CA PRO A 121 -18.69 11.23 -5.75
C PRO A 121 -19.30 10.51 -6.97
N PRO A 122 -20.63 10.26 -7.00
CA PRO A 122 -21.25 9.68 -8.17
C PRO A 122 -20.89 10.55 -9.37
N ARG A 123 -20.32 9.96 -10.42
CA ARG A 123 -19.95 10.67 -11.65
C ARG A 123 -21.15 11.52 -12.07
N SER A 124 -21.02 12.84 -12.02
CA SER A 124 -22.04 13.70 -12.60
C SER A 124 -22.03 13.42 -14.10
N VAL A 125 -23.17 12.97 -14.62
CA VAL A 125 -23.34 12.83 -16.07
C VAL A 125 -23.18 14.24 -16.63
N ALA A 126 -22.19 14.42 -17.50
CA ALA A 126 -21.97 15.71 -18.16
C ALA A 126 -23.29 16.16 -18.78
N ALA A 127 -23.66 17.42 -18.53
CA ALA A 127 -24.85 18.00 -19.13
C ALA A 127 -24.79 17.78 -20.64
N VAL A 128 -25.83 17.15 -21.20
CA VAL A 128 -25.94 16.89 -22.64
C VAL A 128 -25.83 18.24 -23.35
N THR A 129 -24.70 18.49 -24.03
CA THR A 129 -24.57 19.64 -24.91
C THR A 129 -25.58 19.46 -26.03
N ALA A 130 -26.47 20.44 -26.18
CA ALA A 130 -27.43 20.45 -27.28
C ALA A 130 -26.66 20.41 -28.61
N SER A 131 -26.83 19.33 -29.36
CA SER A 131 -26.26 19.21 -30.71
C SER A 131 -27.07 20.12 -31.65
N THR A 132 -26.44 21.16 -32.19
CA THR A 132 -27.02 21.97 -33.26
C THR A 132 -27.06 21.13 -34.55
N PRO A 133 -28.22 20.95 -35.19
CA PRO A 133 -28.28 20.28 -36.49
C PRO A 133 -27.55 21.13 -37.53
N VAL A 134 -26.47 20.58 -38.10
CA VAL A 134 -25.83 21.16 -39.29
C VAL A 134 -26.65 20.71 -40.49
N LEU A 135 -27.55 21.59 -40.95
CA LEU A 135 -28.19 21.45 -42.26
C LEU A 135 -27.13 21.73 -43.33
N GLY A 136 -26.68 20.66 -44.00
CA GLY A 136 -26.03 20.78 -45.30
C GLY A 136 -27.06 21.30 -46.29
N THR A 137 -26.87 22.52 -46.78
CA THR A 137 -27.58 23.00 -47.96
C THR A 137 -26.92 22.35 -49.17
N GLU A 138 -27.52 21.29 -49.67
CA GLU A 138 -27.42 20.95 -51.08
C GLU A 138 -28.35 21.91 -51.84
N GLU A 139 -27.75 22.81 -52.62
CA GLU A 139 -28.14 23.27 -53.98
C GLU A 139 -27.41 24.55 -54.38
#